data_AF-A0A966TBF8-F1
#
_entry.id   AF-A0A966TBF8-F1
#
_cell.length_a   1.000
_cell.length_b   1.000
_cell.length_c   1.000
_cell.angle_alpha   90.00
_cell.angle_beta   90.00
_cell.angle_gamma   90.00
#
_symmetry.space_group_name_H-M   'P 1'
#
loop_
_entity.id
_entity.type
_entity.pdbx_description
1 polymer ?
#
loop_
_entity_poly.entity_id
_entity_poly.type
_entity_poly.pdbx_seq_one_letter_code
_entity_poly.pdbx_strand_id
1 'polypeptide(L)'
;MAESLSIGLRGGTAAARVDEAGFVHRDDRKFGRRSTELGWWVAADDRWHDPREEPSRRQRLVDGTPVVETKIAVPGGDVVQRAFMVADHGGCVVMEISNESAAAVVVAVPTSGLSTDATAAPSEPRGIELPRDVRVFPLAHRSTVRFAWAPSRGAGGGVDALAGAAQVVRGWLAASERASRVSIDAQLLVAARSRLLLATSGEVDDLLQLDAARGVLAIAERVRMGEPAAPHVEQIADAVRRLLRKPNARWASRALVMAARTLAIANEPLASSDVAAAWAGVVAGGTLGASDTSNAVETGSEVDTASAVTTVALAEDALVRAASAHAAELFATGIAASWRGINFEAHGVPAGPQHTVSLAVRWHGENAALLWEVDGPPGLQLRAPRVDASFVGSNQRGEALLRVGA
;
A
#
# COMPACT_ATOMS: atom_id res chain seq x y z
N MET A 1 -1.41 -6.27 21.85
CA MET A 1 -0.47 -5.14 21.70
C MET A 1 -1.21 -4.08 20.91
N ALA A 2 -1.10 -2.81 21.32
CA ALA A 2 -1.68 -1.67 20.60
C ALA A 2 -1.24 -1.68 19.13
N GLU A 3 -2.12 -1.30 18.22
CA GLU A 3 -1.88 -1.37 16.77
C GLU A 3 -0.84 -0.31 16.39
N SER A 4 0.31 -0.72 15.86
CA SER A 4 1.37 0.21 15.41
C SER A 4 1.43 0.26 13.89
N LEU A 5 1.55 1.47 13.32
CA LEU A 5 1.62 1.70 11.89
C LEU A 5 3.07 1.71 11.40
N SER A 6 3.33 1.08 10.25
CA SER A 6 4.67 1.02 9.66
C SER A 6 4.93 2.19 8.73
N ILE A 7 6.09 2.84 8.88
CA ILE A 7 6.67 3.78 7.92
C ILE A 7 7.99 3.21 7.40
N GLY A 8 8.41 3.58 6.20
CA GLY A 8 9.66 3.06 5.66
C GLY A 8 9.92 3.43 4.22
N LEU A 9 10.95 2.80 3.67
CA LEU A 9 11.31 2.88 2.26
C LEU A 9 10.84 1.62 1.54
N ARG A 10 10.67 1.74 0.22
CA ARG A 10 10.37 0.60 -0.64
C ARG A 10 11.51 -0.44 -0.57
N GLY A 11 11.14 -1.71 -0.67
CA GLY A 11 12.05 -2.84 -0.57
C GLY A 11 12.37 -3.27 0.86
N GLY A 12 11.73 -2.68 1.88
CA GLY A 12 11.88 -3.09 3.29
C GLY A 12 13.27 -2.84 3.90
N THR A 13 14.12 -2.05 3.23
CA THR A 13 15.52 -1.83 3.65
C THR A 13 15.64 -0.96 4.91
N ALA A 14 14.69 -0.05 5.11
CA ALA A 14 14.54 0.76 6.30
C ALA A 14 13.06 0.93 6.65
N ALA A 15 12.71 0.58 7.89
CA ALA A 15 11.37 0.72 8.43
C ALA A 15 11.44 1.17 9.89
N ALA A 16 10.40 1.89 10.31
CA ALA A 16 10.13 2.26 11.69
C ALA A 16 8.64 2.05 11.97
N ARG A 17 8.28 1.93 13.25
CA ARG A 17 6.89 1.80 13.69
C ARG A 17 6.44 3.06 14.39
N VAL A 18 5.24 3.51 14.11
CA VAL A 18 4.59 4.62 14.79
C VAL A 18 3.53 4.02 15.69
N ASP A 19 3.63 4.23 17.00
CA ASP A 19 2.60 3.78 17.92
C ASP A 19 1.34 4.67 17.86
N GLU A 20 0.29 4.28 18.58
CA GLU A 20 -0.97 5.04 18.60
C GLU A 20 -0.81 6.49 19.06
N ALA A 21 0.24 6.82 19.82
CA ALA A 21 0.58 8.15 20.31
C ALA A 21 1.35 9.00 19.28
N GLY A 22 1.73 8.43 18.15
CA GLY A 22 2.55 9.10 17.13
C GLY A 22 4.06 9.06 17.45
N PHE A 23 4.49 8.27 18.43
CA PHE A 23 5.91 8.11 18.73
C PHE A 23 6.52 7.15 17.73
N VAL A 24 7.68 7.52 17.17
CA VAL A 24 8.37 6.71 16.16
C VAL A 24 9.44 5.84 16.82
N HIS A 25 9.29 4.53 16.67
CA HIS A 25 10.17 3.48 17.16
C HIS A 25 11.02 2.95 16.00
N ARG A 26 12.32 3.23 16.02
CA ARG A 26 13.27 2.78 14.99
C ARG A 26 14.21 1.73 15.56
N ASP A 27 14.27 0.55 14.91
CA ASP A 27 15.23 -0.48 15.30
C ASP A 27 16.61 -0.19 14.69
N ASP A 28 17.47 0.44 15.49
CA ASP A 28 18.82 0.81 15.09
C ASP A 28 19.88 -0.27 15.38
N ARG A 29 19.46 -1.47 15.85
CA ARG A 29 20.40 -2.56 16.16
C ARG A 29 21.21 -3.01 14.95
N LYS A 30 20.60 -2.98 13.75
CA LYS A 30 21.30 -3.25 12.48
C LYS A 30 22.42 -2.24 12.17
N PHE A 31 22.42 -1.08 12.81
CA PHE A 31 23.44 -0.05 12.71
C PHE A 31 24.34 0.01 13.96
N GLY A 32 24.33 -1.04 14.80
CA GLY A 32 25.13 -1.12 16.02
C GLY A 32 24.71 -0.15 17.14
N ARG A 33 23.47 0.36 17.09
CA ARG A 33 22.92 1.29 18.10
C ARG A 33 21.71 0.69 18.81
N ARG A 34 21.35 1.26 19.97
CA ARG A 34 20.09 0.91 20.65
C ARG A 34 18.92 1.43 19.83
N SER A 35 17.80 0.72 19.86
CA SER A 35 16.54 1.20 19.28
C SER A 35 16.21 2.59 19.84
N THR A 36 15.76 3.48 18.96
CA THR A 36 15.49 4.88 19.30
C THR A 36 13.99 5.10 19.29
N GLU A 37 13.49 5.74 20.35
CA GLU A 37 12.13 6.26 20.44
C GLU A 37 12.17 7.78 20.17
N LEU A 38 11.37 8.22 19.21
CA LEU A 38 11.25 9.62 18.81
C LEU A 38 9.85 10.12 19.18
N GLY A 39 9.75 10.71 20.37
CA GLY A 39 8.52 11.28 20.90
C GLY A 39 8.27 12.73 20.49
N TRP A 40 7.06 13.19 20.78
CA TRP A 40 6.67 14.58 20.61
C TRP A 40 5.73 15.01 21.75
N TRP A 41 5.89 16.23 22.24
CA TRP A 41 5.02 16.84 23.26
C TRP A 41 4.70 18.27 22.86
N VAL A 42 3.57 18.79 23.35
CA VAL A 42 3.09 20.13 23.00
C VAL A 42 2.75 20.89 24.27
N ALA A 43 3.33 22.07 24.47
CA ALA A 43 2.84 23.05 25.44
C ALA A 43 1.95 24.06 24.71
N ALA A 44 0.74 24.24 25.21
CA ALA A 44 -0.20 25.28 24.79
C ALA A 44 -0.50 26.22 25.98
N ASP A 45 -1.45 27.13 25.81
CA ASP A 45 -1.76 28.16 26.82
C ASP A 45 -2.30 27.60 28.15
N ASP A 46 -2.87 26.39 28.12
CA ASP A 46 -3.46 25.73 29.29
C ASP A 46 -2.46 24.83 30.03
N ARG A 47 -1.78 23.92 29.32
CA ARG A 47 -0.86 22.93 29.90
C ARG A 47 0.09 22.32 28.86
N TRP A 48 0.93 21.41 29.34
CA TRP A 48 1.58 20.41 28.50
C TRP A 48 0.59 19.30 28.13
N HIS A 49 0.66 18.88 26.87
CA HIS A 49 -0.03 17.75 26.28
C HIS A 49 0.99 16.65 25.96
N ASP A 50 0.82 15.49 26.59
CA ASP A 50 1.50 14.25 26.21
C ASP A 50 0.55 13.44 25.33
N PRO A 51 0.87 13.23 24.04
CA PRO A 51 0.02 12.47 23.13
C PRO A 51 -0.40 11.09 23.66
N ARG A 52 0.38 10.45 24.55
CA ARG A 52 0.02 9.17 25.17
C ARG A 52 -1.20 9.28 26.09
N GLU A 53 -1.38 10.44 26.72
CA GLU A 53 -2.45 10.71 27.68
C GLU A 53 -3.61 11.50 27.07
N GLU A 54 -3.46 12.08 25.87
CA GLU A 54 -4.49 12.88 25.22
C GLU A 54 -5.69 12.02 24.72
N PRO A 55 -6.91 12.22 25.24
CA PRO A 55 -8.11 11.51 24.76
C PRO A 55 -8.58 12.01 23.38
N SER A 56 -8.18 13.24 23.00
CA SER A 56 -8.50 13.86 21.71
C SER A 56 -7.65 13.32 20.55
N ARG A 57 -6.71 12.42 20.87
CA ARG A 57 -5.79 11.83 19.92
C ARG A 57 -6.52 11.08 18.82
N ARG A 58 -6.11 11.36 17.58
CA ARG A 58 -6.59 10.67 16.39
C ARG A 58 -5.43 10.42 15.44
N GLN A 59 -5.36 9.20 14.89
CA GLN A 59 -4.28 8.77 14.03
C GLN A 59 -4.82 8.13 12.75
N ARG A 60 -4.13 8.34 11.62
CA ARG A 60 -4.44 7.69 10.33
C ARG A 60 -3.21 7.60 9.43
N LEU A 61 -3.26 6.69 8.46
CA LEU A 61 -2.42 6.77 7.26
C LEU A 61 -2.96 7.85 6.32
N VAL A 62 -2.07 8.67 5.75
CA VAL A 62 -2.46 9.68 4.75
C VAL A 62 -2.62 8.99 3.39
N ASP A 63 -3.85 8.99 2.87
CA ASP A 63 -4.24 8.36 1.60
C ASP A 63 -3.84 6.88 1.48
N GLY A 64 -3.79 6.17 2.61
CA GLY A 64 -3.33 4.78 2.69
C GLY A 64 -1.81 4.60 2.54
N THR A 65 -1.04 5.68 2.41
CA THR A 65 0.42 5.61 2.26
C THR A 65 1.13 5.49 3.62
N PRO A 66 2.42 5.06 3.67
CA PRO A 66 3.26 5.03 4.88
C PRO A 66 3.68 6.41 5.41
N VAL A 67 2.71 7.32 5.47
CA VAL A 67 2.80 8.63 6.12
C VAL A 67 1.74 8.63 7.20
N VAL A 68 2.16 8.63 8.45
CA VAL A 68 1.25 8.56 9.60
C VAL A 68 0.97 9.97 10.10
N GLU A 69 -0.29 10.36 10.14
CA GLU A 69 -0.75 11.62 10.72
C GLU A 69 -1.36 11.36 12.10
N THR A 70 -0.81 11.99 13.14
CA THR A 70 -1.34 11.98 14.50
C THR A 70 -1.74 13.41 14.87
N LYS A 71 -3.00 13.63 15.28
CA LYS A 71 -3.50 14.93 15.73
C LYS A 71 -3.89 14.89 17.21
N ILE A 72 -3.59 15.95 17.94
CA ILE A 72 -4.09 16.20 19.30
C ILE A 72 -4.76 17.57 19.35
N ALA A 73 -5.85 17.68 20.11
CA ALA A 73 -6.52 18.95 20.34
C ALA A 73 -5.77 19.78 21.39
N VAL A 74 -5.67 21.07 21.14
CA VAL A 74 -5.12 22.09 22.05
C VAL A 74 -6.10 23.28 22.11
N PRO A 75 -5.98 24.22 23.06
CA PRO A 75 -6.79 25.44 23.03
C PRO A 75 -6.76 26.14 21.66
N GLY A 76 -7.95 26.35 21.08
CA GLY A 76 -8.09 27.09 19.82
C GLY A 76 -7.74 26.30 18.56
N GLY A 77 -7.58 24.98 18.60
CA GLY A 77 -7.46 24.12 17.42
C GLY A 77 -6.72 22.81 17.68
N ASP A 78 -5.80 22.46 16.78
CA ASP A 78 -5.07 21.20 16.84
C ASP A 78 -3.58 21.39 16.59
N VAL A 79 -2.78 20.45 17.07
CA VAL A 79 -1.41 20.24 16.60
C VAL A 79 -1.34 18.91 15.86
N VAL A 80 -0.76 18.95 14.66
CA VAL A 80 -0.74 17.83 13.71
C VAL A 80 0.69 17.39 13.48
N GLN A 81 0.98 16.15 13.85
CA GLN A 81 2.25 15.48 13.61
C GLN A 81 2.11 14.57 12.39
N ARG A 82 3.07 14.62 11.46
CA ARG A 82 3.20 13.67 10.34
C ARG A 82 4.56 12.98 10.39
N ALA A 83 4.57 11.66 10.54
CA ALA A 83 5.78 10.84 10.54
C ALA A 83 5.88 10.03 9.24
N PHE A 84 7.07 10.03 8.63
CA PHE A 84 7.36 9.28 7.42
C PHE A 84 8.86 9.06 7.27
N MET A 85 9.27 8.30 6.25
CA MET A 85 10.69 8.11 5.92
C MET A 85 11.00 8.60 4.51
N VAL A 86 12.22 9.10 4.32
CA VAL A 86 12.78 9.52 3.02
C VAL A 86 14.08 8.76 2.75
N ALA A 87 14.34 8.46 1.48
CA ALA A 87 15.48 7.60 1.08
C ALA A 87 16.84 8.26 1.32
N ASP A 88 16.84 9.60 1.42
CA ASP A 88 18.01 10.40 1.72
C ASP A 88 18.78 9.85 2.92
N HIS A 89 20.10 9.87 2.79
CA HIS A 89 21.04 9.50 3.85
C HIS A 89 20.86 8.07 4.39
N GLY A 90 20.38 7.16 3.53
CA GLY A 90 20.19 5.75 3.87
C GLY A 90 18.91 5.43 4.64
N GLY A 91 17.94 6.35 4.65
CA GLY A 91 16.64 6.17 5.31
C GLY A 91 16.48 7.04 6.54
N CYS A 92 16.14 8.30 6.32
CA CYS A 92 15.89 9.27 7.38
C CYS A 92 14.44 9.19 7.87
N VAL A 93 14.23 9.20 9.19
CA VAL A 93 12.90 9.45 9.77
C VAL A 93 12.66 10.94 9.77
N VAL A 94 11.52 11.37 9.25
CA VAL A 94 11.09 12.77 9.23
C VAL A 94 9.79 12.90 10.03
N MET A 95 9.75 13.92 10.88
CA MET A 95 8.57 14.34 11.61
C MET A 95 8.27 15.81 11.26
N GLU A 96 7.13 16.06 10.66
CA GLU A 96 6.59 17.41 10.47
C GLU A 96 5.56 17.69 11.56
N ILE A 97 5.68 18.80 12.27
CA ILE A 97 4.68 19.25 13.24
C ILE A 97 4.11 20.59 12.80
N SER A 98 2.81 20.61 12.54
CA SER A 98 2.04 21.79 12.12
C SER A 98 1.17 22.28 13.28
N ASN A 99 1.21 23.58 13.55
CA ASN A 99 0.30 24.24 14.47
C ASN A 99 -0.96 24.71 13.71
N GLU A 100 -2.06 23.97 13.84
CA GLU A 100 -3.38 24.31 13.28
C GLU A 100 -4.26 25.05 14.30
N SER A 101 -3.70 25.49 15.44
CA SER A 101 -4.39 26.32 16.44
C SER A 101 -4.25 27.82 16.18
N ALA A 102 -5.11 28.60 16.83
CA ALA A 102 -5.09 30.07 16.74
C ALA A 102 -3.92 30.72 17.52
N ALA A 103 -3.38 30.04 18.53
CA ALA A 103 -2.29 30.54 19.38
C ALA A 103 -0.94 29.93 18.98
N ALA A 104 0.16 30.53 19.45
CA ALA A 104 1.46 29.90 19.34
C ALA A 104 1.55 28.73 20.35
N VAL A 105 2.23 27.66 19.95
CA VAL A 105 2.50 26.51 20.83
C VAL A 105 3.99 26.29 20.92
N VAL A 106 4.41 25.44 21.86
CA VAL A 106 5.78 24.98 21.99
C VAL A 106 5.80 23.47 21.76
N VAL A 107 6.65 23.00 20.85
CA VAL A 107 6.79 21.56 20.58
C VAL A 107 8.09 21.05 21.17
N ALA A 108 8.09 19.87 21.78
CA ALA A 108 9.28 19.25 22.34
C ALA A 108 9.59 17.94 21.61
N VAL A 109 10.85 17.72 21.24
CA VAL A 109 11.30 16.49 20.56
C VAL A 109 12.72 16.07 21.01
N PRO A 110 13.09 14.78 20.91
CA PRO A 110 14.46 14.32 21.15
C PRO A 110 15.47 14.92 20.17
N THR A 111 16.60 15.42 20.68
CA THR A 111 17.63 16.10 19.89
C THR A 111 18.83 15.22 19.55
N SER A 112 18.91 14.00 20.09
CA SER A 112 19.99 13.08 19.80
C SER A 112 20.00 12.70 18.31
N GLY A 113 20.96 13.26 17.56
CA GLY A 113 21.08 13.01 16.11
C GLY A 113 20.04 13.75 15.27
N LEU A 114 19.41 14.78 15.83
CA LEU A 114 18.41 15.61 15.16
C LEU A 114 19.06 16.60 14.19
N SER A 115 18.42 16.77 13.04
CA SER A 115 18.52 17.95 12.18
C SER A 115 17.14 18.60 12.08
N THR A 116 17.07 19.93 11.97
CA THR A 116 15.78 20.65 11.91
C THR A 116 15.89 21.91 11.05
N ASP A 117 14.75 22.35 10.51
CA ASP A 117 14.57 23.65 9.85
C ASP A 117 14.01 24.73 10.80
N ALA A 118 13.91 24.44 12.10
CA ALA A 118 13.46 25.39 13.10
C ALA A 118 14.31 26.67 13.08
N THR A 119 13.65 27.83 13.00
CA THR A 119 14.32 29.13 12.96
C THR A 119 14.82 29.58 14.33
N ALA A 120 14.12 29.18 15.39
CA ALA A 120 14.50 29.48 16.76
C ALA A 120 15.45 28.42 17.32
N ALA A 121 16.45 28.85 18.11
CA ALA A 121 17.34 27.94 18.79
C ALA A 121 16.57 27.09 19.82
N PRO A 122 16.89 25.78 19.94
CA PRO A 122 16.27 24.91 20.94
C PRO A 122 16.56 25.38 22.36
N SER A 123 15.58 25.26 23.24
CA SER A 123 15.75 25.55 24.68
C SER A 123 15.31 24.37 25.56
N GLU A 124 15.58 24.45 26.86
CA GLU A 124 15.18 23.42 27.80
C GLU A 124 13.67 23.49 28.12
N PRO A 125 12.97 22.35 28.19
CA PRO A 125 11.58 22.32 28.63
C PRO A 125 11.45 22.84 30.07
N ARG A 126 10.36 23.56 30.34
CA ARG A 126 10.03 24.09 31.68
C ARG A 126 8.66 23.58 32.10
N GLY A 127 8.54 23.20 33.38
CA GLY A 127 7.25 22.78 33.95
C GLY A 127 6.79 21.37 33.54
N ILE A 128 7.67 20.56 32.97
CA ILE A 128 7.44 19.14 32.64
C ILE A 128 8.74 18.36 32.83
N GLU A 129 8.65 17.12 33.32
CA GLU A 129 9.79 16.19 33.37
C GLU A 129 9.86 15.41 32.06
N LEU A 130 10.90 15.66 31.26
CA LEU A 130 11.16 14.99 29.98
C LEU A 130 12.58 14.41 29.97
N PRO A 131 12.87 13.43 29.08
CA PRO A 131 14.22 12.91 28.91
C PRO A 131 15.26 14.01 28.65
N ARG A 132 16.50 13.80 29.11
CA ARG A 132 17.56 14.82 29.10
C ARG A 132 17.91 15.36 27.71
N ASP A 133 17.70 14.58 26.65
CA ASP A 133 17.99 14.96 25.27
C ASP A 133 16.80 15.61 24.56
N VAL A 134 15.66 15.81 25.23
CA VAL A 134 14.53 16.55 24.67
C VAL A 134 14.77 18.05 24.78
N ARG A 135 14.44 18.78 23.71
CA ARG A 135 14.44 20.25 23.68
C ARG A 135 13.16 20.76 23.08
N VAL A 136 12.87 22.02 23.36
CA VAL A 136 11.64 22.69 22.93
C VAL A 136 11.90 23.71 21.83
N PHE A 137 10.93 23.83 20.93
CA PHE A 137 10.93 24.67 19.75
C PHE A 137 9.62 25.46 19.71
N PRO A 138 9.64 26.81 19.72
CA PRO A 138 8.43 27.59 19.57
C PRO A 138 7.86 27.45 18.15
N LEU A 139 6.54 27.33 18.06
CA LEU A 139 5.83 27.14 16.80
C LEU A 139 4.65 28.12 16.70
N ALA A 140 4.81 29.13 15.85
CA ALA A 140 3.77 30.14 15.61
C ALA A 140 2.49 29.51 15.03
N HIS A 141 1.36 30.23 15.12
CA HIS A 141 0.11 29.78 14.50
C HIS A 141 0.30 29.52 13.00
N ARG A 142 -0.34 28.48 12.45
CA ARG A 142 -0.27 28.13 11.00
C ARG A 142 1.15 27.95 10.46
N SER A 143 2.10 27.59 11.32
CA SER A 143 3.47 27.28 10.93
C SER A 143 3.74 25.78 11.08
N THR A 144 4.73 25.28 10.35
CA THR A 144 5.19 23.89 10.40
C THR A 144 6.68 23.89 10.62
N VAL A 145 7.15 22.99 11.48
CA VAL A 145 8.57 22.70 11.69
C VAL A 145 8.84 21.25 11.31
N ARG A 146 10.01 20.99 10.72
CA ARG A 146 10.45 19.66 10.33
C ARG A 146 11.66 19.24 11.16
N PHE A 147 11.61 17.99 11.61
CA PHE A 147 12.64 17.31 12.36
C PHE A 147 13.05 16.05 11.60
N ALA A 148 14.34 15.78 11.53
CA ALA A 148 14.90 14.68 10.76
C ALA A 148 15.96 13.93 11.57
N TRP A 149 15.89 12.60 11.59
CA TRP A 149 16.85 11.73 12.25
C TRP A 149 17.42 10.71 11.26
N ALA A 150 18.65 10.95 10.81
CA ALA A 150 19.37 10.05 9.92
C ALA A 150 20.01 8.87 10.68
N PRO A 151 20.20 7.70 10.04
CA PRO A 151 20.87 6.56 10.66
C PRO A 151 22.36 6.83 10.88
N SER A 152 23.02 7.52 9.94
CA SER A 152 24.44 7.91 10.04
C SER A 152 24.59 9.41 10.19
N ARG A 153 25.50 9.84 11.08
CA ARG A 153 25.91 11.25 11.19
C ARG A 153 26.84 11.58 10.02
N GLY A 154 26.69 12.75 9.42
CA GLY A 154 27.63 13.26 8.41
C GLY A 154 27.09 13.36 6.99
N ALA A 155 25.78 13.24 6.80
CA ALA A 155 25.21 13.48 5.50
C ALA A 155 24.88 14.98 5.37
N GLY A 156 25.60 15.66 4.46
CA GLY A 156 25.38 17.08 4.17
C GLY A 156 24.03 17.30 3.49
N GLY A 157 23.36 18.40 3.86
CA GLY A 157 22.04 18.79 3.37
C GLY A 157 21.19 19.36 4.49
N GLY A 158 20.46 20.45 4.22
CA GLY A 158 19.48 20.97 5.17
C GLY A 158 18.20 20.14 5.17
N VAL A 159 17.44 20.21 6.27
CA VAL A 159 16.14 19.52 6.41
C VAL A 159 15.09 20.04 5.43
N ASP A 160 15.29 21.26 4.93
CA ASP A 160 14.54 21.91 3.87
C ASP A 160 14.64 21.19 2.51
N ALA A 161 15.78 20.54 2.23
CA ALA A 161 16.00 19.78 1.00
C ALA A 161 15.29 18.41 0.99
N LEU A 162 14.88 17.90 2.16
CA LEU A 162 14.17 16.63 2.26
C LEU A 162 12.75 16.74 1.70
N ALA A 163 12.27 15.67 1.06
CA ALA A 163 10.88 15.58 0.60
C ALA A 163 9.91 15.74 1.77
N GLY A 164 8.94 16.65 1.65
CA GLY A 164 7.87 16.81 2.65
C GLY A 164 6.80 15.72 2.54
N ALA A 165 5.89 15.65 3.53
CA ALA A 165 4.87 14.60 3.60
C ALA A 165 4.07 14.44 2.31
N ALA A 166 3.61 15.56 1.72
CA ALA A 166 2.83 15.53 0.48
C ALA A 166 3.60 14.96 -0.72
N GLN A 167 4.92 15.19 -0.80
CA GLN A 167 5.75 14.62 -1.86
C GLN A 167 5.94 13.12 -1.67
N VAL A 168 6.12 12.67 -0.42
CA VAL A 168 6.22 11.25 -0.08
C VAL A 168 4.91 10.53 -0.43
N VAL A 169 3.75 11.08 -0.03
CA VAL A 169 2.42 10.56 -0.40
C VAL A 169 2.31 10.40 -1.92
N ARG A 170 2.59 11.45 -2.70
CA ARG A 170 2.55 11.38 -4.18
C ARG A 170 3.45 10.28 -4.74
N GLY A 171 4.66 10.13 -4.19
CA GLY A 171 5.56 9.06 -4.57
C GLY A 171 4.93 7.69 -4.39
N TRP A 172 4.38 7.40 -3.20
CA TRP A 172 3.71 6.14 -2.88
C TRP A 172 2.48 5.88 -3.75
N LEU A 173 1.63 6.89 -3.96
CA LEU A 173 0.49 6.78 -4.87
C LEU A 173 0.93 6.43 -6.29
N ALA A 174 1.94 7.12 -6.83
CA ALA A 174 2.47 6.83 -8.15
C ALA A 174 3.01 5.40 -8.28
N ALA A 175 3.60 4.83 -7.23
CA ALA A 175 4.03 3.43 -7.25
C ALA A 175 2.85 2.45 -7.22
N SER A 176 1.82 2.73 -6.41
CA SER A 176 0.59 1.93 -6.40
C SER A 176 -0.08 1.95 -7.78
N GLU A 177 -0.25 3.14 -8.36
CA GLU A 177 -0.94 3.33 -9.65
C GLU A 177 -0.20 2.71 -10.83
N ARG A 178 1.13 2.53 -10.75
CA ARG A 178 1.89 1.77 -11.75
C ARG A 178 1.43 0.32 -11.88
N ALA A 179 0.92 -0.29 -10.81
CA ALA A 179 0.38 -1.63 -10.88
C ALA A 179 -0.99 -1.62 -11.53
N SER A 180 -1.93 -0.89 -10.94
CA SER A 180 -3.24 -0.55 -11.52
C SER A 180 -3.83 0.64 -10.75
N ARG A 181 -4.71 1.41 -11.39
CA ARG A 181 -5.42 2.52 -10.73
C ARG A 181 -6.88 2.14 -10.54
N VAL A 182 -7.32 2.03 -9.29
CA VAL A 182 -8.71 1.71 -8.93
C VAL A 182 -9.24 2.84 -8.06
N SER A 183 -10.35 3.46 -8.47
CA SER A 183 -10.95 4.60 -7.76
C SER A 183 -11.85 4.20 -6.59
N ILE A 184 -12.44 3.00 -6.65
CA ILE A 184 -13.22 2.43 -5.55
C ILE A 184 -12.28 1.77 -4.53
N ASP A 185 -12.55 1.95 -3.24
CA ASP A 185 -11.72 1.42 -2.15
C ASP A 185 -10.21 1.75 -2.30
N ALA A 186 -9.90 2.88 -2.94
CA ALA A 186 -8.54 3.24 -3.36
C ALA A 186 -7.54 3.28 -2.19
N GLN A 187 -7.93 3.85 -1.05
CA GLN A 187 -7.05 3.94 0.13
C GLN A 187 -6.72 2.57 0.72
N LEU A 188 -7.66 1.62 0.70
CA LEU A 188 -7.44 0.25 1.15
C LEU A 188 -6.41 -0.46 0.24
N LEU A 189 -6.56 -0.30 -1.07
CA LEU A 189 -5.64 -0.85 -2.06
C LEU A 189 -4.23 -0.25 -1.91
N VAL A 190 -4.13 1.07 -1.72
CA VAL A 190 -2.85 1.76 -1.49
C VAL A 190 -2.20 1.29 -0.19
N ALA A 191 -2.96 1.09 0.89
CA ALA A 191 -2.44 0.58 2.16
C ALA A 191 -1.89 -0.83 2.03
N ALA A 192 -2.64 -1.73 1.38
CA ALA A 192 -2.19 -3.10 1.15
C ALA A 192 -0.90 -3.15 0.31
N ARG A 193 -0.85 -2.39 -0.80
CA ARG A 193 0.35 -2.26 -1.64
C ARG A 193 1.54 -1.67 -0.91
N SER A 194 1.29 -0.67 -0.08
CA SER A 194 2.32 -0.06 0.75
C SER A 194 2.91 -1.06 1.73
N ARG A 195 2.08 -1.91 2.36
CA ARG A 195 2.54 -3.01 3.21
C ARG A 195 3.41 -4.01 2.46
N LEU A 196 3.06 -4.35 1.21
CA LEU A 196 3.86 -5.25 0.36
C LEU A 196 5.23 -4.67 0.00
N LEU A 197 5.30 -3.37 -0.32
CA LEU A 197 6.56 -2.68 -0.62
C LEU A 197 7.43 -2.45 0.62
N LEU A 198 6.82 -2.39 1.82
CA LEU A 198 7.54 -2.33 3.09
C LEU A 198 8.02 -3.70 3.56
N ALA A 199 7.48 -4.80 3.03
CA ALA A 199 7.91 -6.14 3.40
C ALA A 199 9.37 -6.37 3.03
N THR A 200 10.12 -6.92 3.96
CA THR A 200 11.51 -7.36 3.75
C THR A 200 11.55 -8.53 2.76
N SER A 201 12.71 -8.76 2.13
CA SER A 201 12.91 -9.93 1.28
C SER A 201 12.65 -11.24 2.05
N GLY A 202 13.07 -11.31 3.32
CA GLY A 202 12.83 -12.46 4.19
C GLY A 202 11.33 -12.74 4.42
N GLU A 203 10.52 -11.72 4.71
CA GLU A 203 9.06 -11.89 4.84
C GLU A 203 8.41 -12.41 3.55
N VAL A 204 8.88 -11.96 2.38
CA VAL A 204 8.37 -12.43 1.09
C VAL A 204 8.83 -13.86 0.79
N ASP A 205 10.08 -14.20 1.09
CA ASP A 205 10.63 -15.54 0.93
C ASP A 205 9.89 -16.54 1.84
N ASP A 206 9.66 -16.18 3.11
CA ASP A 206 8.89 -16.98 4.06
C ASP A 206 7.45 -17.20 3.57
N LEU A 207 6.79 -16.15 3.08
CA LEU A 207 5.46 -16.27 2.49
C LEU A 207 5.46 -17.19 1.27
N LEU A 208 6.47 -17.10 0.39
CA LEU A 208 6.60 -17.96 -0.79
C LEU A 208 6.85 -19.42 -0.43
N GLN A 209 7.53 -19.70 0.69
CA GLN A 209 7.71 -21.06 1.20
C GLN A 209 6.41 -21.63 1.79
N LEU A 210 5.71 -20.83 2.59
CA LEU A 210 4.47 -21.23 3.27
C LEU A 210 3.28 -21.38 2.30
N ASP A 211 3.11 -20.42 1.39
CA ASP A 211 2.04 -20.35 0.42
C ASP A 211 2.58 -19.83 -0.92
N ALA A 212 2.86 -20.77 -1.82
CA ALA A 212 3.40 -20.46 -3.15
C ALA A 212 2.49 -19.52 -3.96
N ALA A 213 1.16 -19.56 -3.78
CA ALA A 213 0.25 -18.70 -4.52
C ALA A 213 0.34 -17.26 -4.02
N ARG A 214 0.19 -17.06 -2.71
CA ARG A 214 0.31 -15.73 -2.08
C ARG A 214 1.71 -15.14 -2.27
N GLY A 215 2.77 -15.94 -2.17
CA GLY A 215 4.14 -15.46 -2.41
C GLY A 215 4.36 -14.99 -3.84
N VAL A 216 3.90 -15.74 -4.85
CA VAL A 216 3.97 -15.32 -6.27
C VAL A 216 3.19 -14.03 -6.48
N LEU A 217 1.99 -13.92 -5.91
CA LEU A 217 1.18 -12.70 -6.01
C LEU A 217 1.88 -11.50 -5.36
N ALA A 218 2.53 -11.69 -4.21
CA ALA A 218 3.27 -10.63 -3.52
C ALA A 218 4.46 -10.13 -4.36
N ILE A 219 5.25 -11.04 -4.93
CA ILE A 219 6.36 -10.71 -5.83
C ILE A 219 5.84 -9.99 -7.08
N ALA A 220 4.81 -10.55 -7.74
CA ALA A 220 4.27 -9.97 -8.96
C ALA A 220 3.73 -8.55 -8.75
N GLU A 221 3.08 -8.31 -7.61
CA GLU A 221 2.58 -6.97 -7.29
C GLU A 221 3.72 -5.98 -7.03
N ARG A 222 4.77 -6.39 -6.31
CA ARG A 222 5.99 -5.56 -6.12
C ARG A 222 6.68 -5.22 -7.44
N VAL A 223 6.80 -6.19 -8.35
CA VAL A 223 7.35 -5.99 -9.70
C VAL A 223 6.50 -4.99 -10.49
N ARG A 224 5.17 -5.11 -10.45
CA ARG A 224 4.26 -4.15 -11.10
C ARG A 224 4.40 -2.72 -10.55
N MET A 225 4.64 -2.59 -9.24
CA MET A 225 4.92 -1.31 -8.58
C MET A 225 6.33 -0.76 -8.85
N GLY A 226 7.17 -1.51 -9.56
CA GLY A 226 8.46 -1.06 -10.09
C GLY A 226 9.70 -1.69 -9.49
N GLU A 227 9.58 -2.76 -8.69
CA GLU A 227 10.73 -3.56 -8.30
C GLU A 227 11.28 -4.41 -9.47
N PRO A 228 12.59 -4.69 -9.50
CA PRO A 228 13.19 -5.49 -10.57
C PRO A 228 12.68 -6.93 -10.55
N ALA A 229 12.28 -7.46 -11.71
CA ALA A 229 11.76 -8.82 -11.82
C ALA A 229 12.86 -9.91 -11.88
N ALA A 230 14.02 -9.58 -12.46
CA ALA A 230 15.09 -10.56 -12.72
C ALA A 230 15.57 -11.35 -11.48
N PRO A 231 15.73 -10.76 -10.28
CA PRO A 231 16.14 -11.50 -9.08
C PRO A 231 15.15 -12.60 -8.65
N HIS A 232 13.89 -12.54 -9.09
CA HIS A 232 12.83 -13.45 -8.65
C HIS A 232 12.56 -14.61 -9.61
N VAL A 233 13.26 -14.70 -10.74
CA VAL A 233 12.99 -15.70 -11.79
C VAL A 233 13.05 -17.14 -11.25
N GLU A 234 14.11 -17.49 -10.52
CA GLU A 234 14.27 -18.85 -9.96
C GLU A 234 13.19 -19.18 -8.92
N GLN A 235 12.90 -18.22 -8.04
CA GLN A 235 11.92 -18.35 -6.97
C GLN A 235 10.50 -18.54 -7.55
N ILE A 236 10.15 -17.78 -8.59
CA ILE A 236 8.88 -17.90 -9.31
C ILE A 236 8.80 -19.26 -10.03
N ALA A 237 9.86 -19.69 -10.70
CA ALA A 237 9.87 -20.97 -11.41
C ALA A 237 9.65 -22.16 -10.46
N ASP A 238 10.27 -22.14 -9.27
CA ASP A 238 10.02 -23.15 -8.24
C ASP A 238 8.59 -23.09 -7.69
N ALA A 239 8.09 -21.89 -7.38
CA ALA A 239 6.72 -21.71 -6.89
C ALA A 239 5.68 -22.19 -7.90
N VAL A 240 5.86 -21.89 -9.19
CA VAL A 240 5.01 -22.40 -10.28
C VAL A 240 4.99 -23.92 -10.30
N ARG A 241 6.15 -24.58 -10.15
CA ARG A 241 6.23 -26.05 -10.08
C ARG A 241 5.43 -26.62 -8.90
N ARG A 242 5.47 -25.94 -7.74
CA ARG A 242 4.68 -26.31 -6.56
C ARG A 242 3.17 -26.09 -6.79
N LEU A 243 2.79 -25.00 -7.44
CA LEU A 243 1.39 -24.70 -7.81
C LEU A 243 0.80 -25.71 -8.77
N LEU A 244 1.56 -26.14 -9.79
CA LEU A 244 1.10 -27.14 -10.76
C LEU A 244 0.89 -28.54 -10.15
N ARG A 245 1.50 -28.83 -8.99
CA ARG A 245 1.21 -30.06 -8.22
C ARG A 245 -0.09 -29.97 -7.41
N LYS A 246 -0.59 -28.76 -7.15
CA LYS A 246 -1.82 -28.48 -6.39
C LYS A 246 -2.66 -27.39 -7.10
N PRO A 247 -3.13 -27.63 -8.34
CA PRO A 247 -3.76 -26.60 -9.16
C PRO A 247 -5.08 -26.05 -8.60
N ASN A 248 -5.67 -26.74 -7.62
CA ASN A 248 -6.96 -26.38 -7.02
C ASN A 248 -6.79 -25.50 -5.77
N ALA A 249 -5.56 -25.19 -5.37
CA ALA A 249 -5.30 -24.31 -4.25
C ALA A 249 -5.89 -22.92 -4.52
N ARG A 250 -6.40 -22.27 -3.46
CA ARG A 250 -6.88 -20.90 -3.53
C ARG A 250 -5.83 -20.01 -4.18
N TRP A 251 -6.24 -19.12 -5.07
CA TRP A 251 -5.36 -18.22 -5.84
C TRP A 251 -4.40 -18.87 -6.84
N ALA A 252 -4.34 -20.21 -6.99
CA ALA A 252 -3.36 -20.84 -7.89
C ALA A 252 -3.50 -20.37 -9.34
N SER A 253 -4.74 -20.26 -9.84
CA SER A 253 -5.01 -19.74 -11.19
C SER A 253 -4.45 -18.33 -11.38
N ARG A 254 -4.80 -17.42 -10.45
CA ARG A 254 -4.33 -16.03 -10.48
C ARG A 254 -2.81 -15.95 -10.35
N ALA A 255 -2.22 -16.74 -9.44
CA ALA A 255 -0.78 -16.79 -9.24
C ALA A 255 -0.04 -17.25 -10.51
N LEU A 256 -0.54 -18.25 -11.24
CA LEU A 256 0.06 -18.68 -12.51
C LEU A 256 -0.01 -17.60 -13.59
N VAL A 257 -1.15 -16.88 -13.70
CA VAL A 257 -1.26 -15.72 -14.59
C VAL A 257 -0.23 -14.65 -14.23
N MET A 258 -0.13 -14.32 -12.95
CA MET A 258 0.80 -13.29 -12.48
C MET A 258 2.27 -13.73 -12.60
N ALA A 259 2.58 -15.01 -12.42
CA ALA A 259 3.90 -15.57 -12.66
C ALA A 259 4.32 -15.42 -14.14
N ALA A 260 3.44 -15.78 -15.08
CA ALA A 260 3.70 -15.60 -16.51
C ALA A 260 3.99 -14.13 -16.87
N ARG A 261 3.23 -13.19 -16.29
CA ARG A 261 3.47 -11.75 -16.47
C ARG A 261 4.81 -11.31 -15.89
N THR A 262 5.15 -11.75 -14.68
CA THR A 262 6.41 -11.39 -14.03
C THR A 262 7.61 -11.93 -14.81
N LEU A 263 7.53 -13.15 -15.35
CA LEU A 263 8.56 -13.73 -16.22
C LEU A 263 8.70 -12.95 -17.53
N ALA A 264 7.60 -12.49 -18.13
CA ALA A 264 7.66 -11.61 -19.30
C ALA A 264 8.36 -10.29 -18.98
N ILE A 265 8.06 -9.67 -17.83
CA ILE A 265 8.74 -8.44 -17.36
C ILE A 265 10.24 -8.70 -17.09
N ALA A 266 10.59 -9.89 -16.61
CA ALA A 266 11.97 -10.32 -16.42
C ALA A 266 12.72 -10.64 -17.73
N ASN A 267 12.08 -10.46 -18.90
CA ASN A 267 12.62 -10.81 -20.21
C ASN A 267 12.90 -12.32 -20.37
N GLU A 268 12.03 -13.15 -19.80
CA GLU A 268 12.05 -14.61 -19.91
C GLU A 268 10.84 -15.12 -20.74
N PRO A 269 10.83 -14.90 -22.07
CA PRO A 269 9.65 -15.14 -22.91
C PRO A 269 9.26 -16.62 -23.01
N LEU A 270 10.23 -17.53 -23.01
CA LEU A 270 9.96 -18.98 -23.04
C LEU A 270 9.31 -19.44 -21.74
N ALA A 271 9.88 -19.07 -20.59
CA ALA A 271 9.32 -19.40 -19.30
C ALA A 271 7.91 -18.78 -19.14
N SER A 272 7.72 -17.52 -19.54
CA SER A 272 6.40 -16.88 -19.55
C SER A 272 5.36 -17.67 -20.36
N SER A 273 5.74 -18.09 -21.58
CA SER A 273 4.88 -18.88 -22.47
C SER A 273 4.53 -20.25 -21.89
N ASP A 274 5.51 -20.94 -21.29
CA ASP A 274 5.30 -22.26 -20.68
C ASP A 274 4.33 -22.17 -19.50
N VAL A 275 4.46 -21.14 -18.64
CA VAL A 275 3.53 -20.92 -17.52
C VAL A 275 2.13 -20.57 -18.03
N ALA A 276 2.03 -19.73 -19.06
CA ALA A 276 0.74 -19.37 -19.66
C ALA A 276 0.03 -20.60 -20.26
N ALA A 277 0.77 -21.49 -20.94
CA ALA A 277 0.25 -22.73 -21.48
C ALA A 277 -0.19 -23.70 -20.37
N ALA A 278 0.62 -23.83 -19.30
CA ALA A 278 0.29 -24.67 -18.16
C ALA A 278 -0.99 -24.18 -17.44
N TRP A 279 -1.14 -22.87 -17.25
CA TRP A 279 -2.36 -22.27 -16.71
C TRP A 279 -3.58 -22.56 -17.58
N ALA A 280 -3.47 -22.38 -18.90
CA ALA A 280 -4.57 -22.67 -19.83
C ALA A 280 -5.01 -24.13 -19.76
N GLY A 281 -4.06 -25.07 -19.61
CA GLY A 281 -4.35 -26.49 -19.39
C GLY A 281 -5.10 -26.75 -18.08
N VAL A 282 -4.69 -26.11 -16.97
CA VAL A 282 -5.35 -26.23 -15.65
C VAL A 282 -6.80 -25.75 -15.70
N VAL A 283 -7.03 -24.61 -16.34
CA VAL A 283 -8.37 -24.01 -16.53
C VAL A 283 -9.25 -24.91 -17.40
N ALA A 284 -8.74 -25.35 -18.55
CA ALA A 284 -9.47 -26.21 -19.49
C ALA A 284 -9.83 -27.57 -18.88
N GLY A 285 -8.98 -28.11 -17.99
CA GLY A 285 -9.23 -29.36 -17.27
C GLY A 285 -10.32 -29.28 -16.20
N GLY A 286 -10.90 -28.11 -15.93
CA GLY A 286 -11.94 -27.94 -14.89
C GLY A 286 -11.42 -28.16 -13.47
N THR A 287 -10.10 -28.15 -13.28
CA THR A 287 -9.45 -28.45 -12.00
C THR A 287 -9.63 -27.31 -10.98
N LEU A 288 -10.05 -26.12 -11.39
CA LEU A 288 -10.25 -25.00 -10.47
C LEU A 288 -11.49 -25.24 -9.58
N GLY A 289 -11.25 -25.60 -8.32
CA GLY A 289 -12.30 -25.76 -7.32
C GLY A 289 -12.96 -24.42 -6.95
N ALA A 290 -14.23 -24.46 -6.56
CA ALA A 290 -15.09 -23.34 -6.16
C ALA A 290 -14.61 -22.52 -4.92
N SER A 291 -13.33 -22.63 -4.52
CA SER A 291 -12.79 -22.09 -3.27
C SER A 291 -12.31 -20.64 -3.34
N ASP A 292 -12.26 -20.02 -4.53
CA ASP A 292 -11.80 -18.64 -4.73
C ASP A 292 -12.77 -17.57 -4.20
N THR A 293 -13.96 -17.94 -3.72
CA THR A 293 -15.02 -16.99 -3.26
C THR A 293 -15.20 -16.91 -1.75
N SER A 294 -14.40 -17.61 -0.94
CA SER A 294 -14.55 -17.53 0.52
C SER A 294 -13.97 -16.20 1.06
N ASN A 295 -14.88 -15.26 1.33
CA ASN A 295 -14.66 -13.99 2.05
C ASN A 295 -14.32 -14.17 3.54
N ALA A 296 -13.67 -15.28 3.91
CA ALA A 296 -13.19 -15.42 5.27
C ALA A 296 -12.07 -14.39 5.48
N VAL A 297 -12.44 -13.27 6.09
CA VAL A 297 -11.52 -12.27 6.63
C VAL A 297 -10.67 -13.03 7.65
N GLU A 298 -9.43 -13.35 7.29
CA GLU A 298 -8.42 -13.80 8.24
C GLU A 298 -8.23 -12.64 9.23
N THR A 299 -8.96 -12.73 10.34
CA THR A 299 -8.93 -11.77 11.43
C THR A 299 -7.71 -12.07 12.28
N GLY A 300 -6.53 -11.78 11.73
CA GLY A 300 -5.27 -11.70 12.45
C GLY A 300 -4.98 -10.23 12.74
N SER A 301 -4.82 -9.89 14.01
CA SER A 301 -4.34 -8.56 14.42
C SER A 301 -2.92 -8.37 13.90
N GLU A 302 -2.68 -7.23 13.24
CA GLU A 302 -1.50 -6.83 12.44
C GLU A 302 -1.67 -7.19 10.94
N VAL A 303 -1.76 -6.18 10.07
CA VAL A 303 -1.79 -6.36 8.61
C VAL A 303 -0.44 -6.93 8.17
N ASP A 304 -0.32 -8.25 8.17
CA ASP A 304 0.86 -8.95 7.68
C ASP A 304 0.91 -8.97 6.14
N THR A 305 2.05 -9.38 5.59
CA THR A 305 2.27 -9.44 4.14
C THR A 305 1.24 -10.35 3.44
N ALA A 306 0.74 -11.40 4.11
CA ALA A 306 -0.23 -12.36 3.57
C ALA A 306 -1.64 -11.76 3.44
N SER A 307 -2.08 -11.00 4.44
CA SER A 307 -3.34 -10.26 4.43
C SER A 307 -3.31 -9.13 3.38
N ALA A 308 -2.18 -8.43 3.28
CA ALA A 308 -1.99 -7.39 2.27
C ALA A 308 -2.11 -7.94 0.83
N VAL A 309 -1.41 -9.04 0.51
CA VAL A 309 -1.53 -9.63 -0.84
C VAL A 309 -2.93 -10.15 -1.12
N THR A 310 -3.62 -10.70 -0.12
CA THR A 310 -5.00 -11.17 -0.26
C THR A 310 -5.96 -10.00 -0.53
N THR A 311 -5.78 -8.87 0.14
CA THR A 311 -6.57 -7.65 -0.08
C THR A 311 -6.42 -7.13 -1.51
N VAL A 312 -5.18 -7.05 -2.02
CA VAL A 312 -4.93 -6.66 -3.42
C VAL A 312 -5.55 -7.65 -4.40
N ALA A 313 -5.35 -8.95 -4.17
CA ALA A 313 -5.86 -10.00 -5.04
C ALA A 313 -7.39 -9.97 -5.12
N LEU A 314 -8.09 -9.80 -3.99
CA LEU A 314 -9.55 -9.68 -3.93
C LEU A 314 -10.05 -8.43 -4.64
N ALA A 315 -9.42 -7.28 -4.42
CA ALA A 315 -9.84 -6.01 -5.03
C ALA A 315 -9.77 -6.08 -6.57
N GLU A 316 -8.67 -6.59 -7.12
CA GLU A 316 -8.53 -6.74 -8.57
C GLU A 316 -9.36 -7.89 -9.15
N ASP A 317 -9.46 -9.03 -8.45
CA ASP A 317 -10.25 -10.19 -8.91
C ASP A 317 -11.76 -9.88 -8.93
N ALA A 318 -12.24 -9.08 -7.98
CA ALA A 318 -13.61 -8.57 -8.00
C ALA A 318 -13.92 -7.75 -9.25
N LEU A 319 -12.92 -7.07 -9.84
CA LEU A 319 -13.09 -6.27 -11.05
C LEU A 319 -12.89 -7.10 -12.32
N VAL A 320 -11.80 -7.86 -12.40
CA VAL A 320 -11.41 -8.64 -13.58
C VAL A 320 -10.73 -9.94 -13.15
N ARG A 321 -11.26 -11.06 -13.64
CA ARG A 321 -10.69 -12.39 -13.48
C ARG A 321 -10.36 -13.01 -14.83
N ALA A 322 -9.15 -13.51 -15.00
CA ALA A 322 -8.78 -14.29 -16.17
C ALA A 322 -9.54 -15.63 -16.15
N ALA A 323 -10.35 -15.89 -17.16
CA ALA A 323 -11.21 -17.08 -17.24
C ALA A 323 -10.67 -18.14 -18.20
N SER A 324 -9.93 -17.74 -19.23
CA SER A 324 -9.15 -18.61 -20.13
C SER A 324 -8.14 -17.79 -20.93
N ALA A 325 -7.34 -18.43 -21.80
CA ALA A 325 -6.44 -17.74 -22.71
C ALA A 325 -7.13 -16.71 -23.63
N HIS A 326 -8.44 -16.82 -23.81
CA HIS A 326 -9.23 -15.98 -24.73
C HIS A 326 -10.43 -15.32 -24.06
N ALA A 327 -10.57 -15.41 -22.73
CA ALA A 327 -11.70 -14.82 -22.02
C ALA A 327 -11.32 -14.28 -20.64
N ALA A 328 -11.92 -13.14 -20.27
CA ALA A 328 -11.89 -12.58 -18.94
C ALA A 328 -13.31 -12.26 -18.45
N GLU A 329 -13.53 -12.45 -17.15
CA GLU A 329 -14.77 -12.13 -16.46
C GLU A 329 -14.62 -10.79 -15.75
N LEU A 330 -15.47 -9.83 -16.12
CA LEU A 330 -15.68 -8.58 -15.40
C LEU A 330 -16.62 -8.82 -14.24
N PHE A 331 -16.39 -8.13 -13.13
CA PHE A 331 -17.23 -8.24 -11.92
C PHE A 331 -17.37 -9.70 -11.47
N ALA A 332 -16.25 -10.42 -11.34
CA ALA A 332 -16.23 -11.88 -11.18
C ALA A 332 -16.92 -12.36 -9.89
N THR A 333 -17.07 -11.48 -8.90
CA THR A 333 -17.81 -11.70 -7.65
C THR A 333 -19.17 -10.99 -7.61
N GLY A 334 -19.59 -10.37 -8.73
CA GLY A 334 -20.71 -9.44 -8.80
C GLY A 334 -20.30 -8.00 -8.45
N ILE A 335 -21.22 -7.05 -8.60
CA ILE A 335 -21.03 -5.68 -8.12
C ILE A 335 -21.46 -5.61 -6.66
N ALA A 336 -20.52 -5.28 -5.77
CA ALA A 336 -20.81 -5.13 -4.34
C ALA A 336 -21.91 -4.08 -4.10
N ALA A 337 -22.75 -4.29 -3.09
CA ALA A 337 -23.82 -3.36 -2.75
C ALA A 337 -23.31 -1.94 -2.45
N SER A 338 -22.13 -1.82 -1.85
CA SER A 338 -21.46 -0.55 -1.57
C SER A 338 -21.01 0.20 -2.83
N TRP A 339 -20.89 -0.47 -3.97
CA TRP A 339 -20.49 0.15 -5.25
C TRP A 339 -21.70 0.57 -6.09
N ARG A 340 -22.92 0.10 -5.75
CA ARG A 340 -24.15 0.43 -6.47
C ARG A 340 -24.45 1.92 -6.38
N GLY A 341 -24.71 2.55 -7.54
CA GLY A 341 -24.93 4.00 -7.65
C GLY A 341 -23.66 4.87 -7.61
N ILE A 342 -22.50 4.28 -7.32
CA ILE A 342 -21.22 5.01 -7.30
C ILE A 342 -20.52 4.83 -8.65
N ASN A 343 -20.25 5.93 -9.34
CA ASN A 343 -19.45 5.91 -10.56
C ASN A 343 -17.99 5.62 -10.19
N PHE A 344 -17.39 4.61 -10.82
CA PHE A 344 -15.99 4.26 -10.59
C PHE A 344 -15.27 3.91 -11.89
N GLU A 345 -13.96 3.85 -11.79
CA GLU A 345 -13.03 3.46 -12.84
C GLU A 345 -11.92 2.58 -12.26
N ALA A 346 -11.43 1.67 -13.11
CA ALA A 346 -10.28 0.83 -12.87
C ALA A 346 -9.41 0.78 -14.13
N HIS A 347 -8.10 0.92 -14.01
CA HIS A 347 -7.18 1.01 -15.14
C HIS A 347 -6.04 0.00 -14.97
N GLY A 348 -5.72 -0.72 -16.05
CA GLY A 348 -4.57 -1.63 -16.07
C GLY A 348 -4.73 -2.90 -15.21
N VAL A 349 -5.97 -3.38 -15.00
CA VAL A 349 -6.22 -4.59 -14.20
C VAL A 349 -5.83 -5.84 -15.01
N PRO A 350 -5.07 -6.82 -14.47
CA PRO A 350 -4.66 -8.01 -15.22
C PRO A 350 -5.86 -8.87 -15.61
N ALA A 351 -5.99 -9.14 -16.90
CA ALA A 351 -7.08 -9.94 -17.48
C ALA A 351 -6.60 -11.29 -18.07
N GLY A 352 -5.30 -11.58 -17.95
CA GLY A 352 -4.66 -12.79 -18.44
C GLY A 352 -3.13 -12.64 -18.45
N PRO A 353 -2.39 -13.62 -18.99
CA PRO A 353 -0.93 -13.56 -19.06
C PRO A 353 -0.39 -12.39 -19.90
N GLN A 354 -1.16 -11.90 -20.88
CA GLN A 354 -0.71 -10.86 -21.83
C GLN A 354 -1.66 -9.66 -21.90
N HIS A 355 -2.77 -9.68 -21.14
CA HIS A 355 -3.85 -8.69 -21.29
C HIS A 355 -4.08 -7.87 -20.04
N THR A 356 -4.29 -6.57 -20.18
CA THR A 356 -4.91 -5.74 -19.14
C THR A 356 -6.24 -5.20 -19.62
N VAL A 357 -7.14 -4.94 -18.67
CA VAL A 357 -8.42 -4.28 -18.91
C VAL A 357 -8.47 -3.01 -18.08
N SER A 358 -8.88 -1.93 -18.74
CA SER A 358 -9.32 -0.69 -18.11
C SER A 358 -10.83 -0.58 -18.32
N LEU A 359 -11.57 -0.16 -17.30
CA LEU A 359 -13.02 -0.02 -17.34
C LEU A 359 -13.50 1.20 -16.57
N ALA A 360 -14.65 1.72 -16.98
CA ALA A 360 -15.40 2.74 -16.25
C ALA A 360 -16.86 2.33 -16.15
N VAL A 361 -17.44 2.53 -14.96
CA VAL A 361 -18.85 2.29 -14.68
C VAL A 361 -19.53 3.63 -14.42
N ARG A 362 -20.63 3.86 -15.14
CA ARG A 362 -21.53 5.01 -14.99
C ARG A 362 -22.95 4.52 -14.77
N TRP A 363 -23.59 4.94 -13.68
CA TRP A 363 -24.94 4.47 -13.34
C TRP A 363 -26.03 5.24 -14.09
N HIS A 364 -27.01 4.52 -14.61
CA HIS A 364 -28.21 5.03 -15.29
C HIS A 364 -29.44 4.33 -14.70
N GLY A 365 -29.94 4.86 -13.58
CA GLY A 365 -30.97 4.21 -12.78
C GLY A 365 -30.42 2.92 -12.15
N GLU A 366 -31.11 1.80 -12.37
CA GLU A 366 -30.69 0.49 -11.87
C GLU A 366 -29.63 -0.20 -12.75
N ASN A 367 -29.40 0.32 -13.97
CA ASN A 367 -28.44 -0.25 -14.91
C ASN A 367 -27.10 0.49 -14.86
N ALA A 368 -26.04 -0.18 -15.33
CA ALA A 368 -24.68 0.36 -15.35
C ALA A 368 -24.15 0.44 -16.79
N ALA A 369 -23.86 1.64 -17.27
CA ALA A 369 -23.08 1.81 -18.49
C ALA A 369 -21.61 1.47 -18.20
N LEU A 370 -21.12 0.43 -18.86
CA LEU A 370 -19.76 -0.04 -18.84
C LEU A 370 -19.03 0.51 -20.08
N LEU A 371 -17.90 1.16 -19.88
CA LEU A 371 -16.91 1.42 -20.90
C LEU A 371 -15.68 0.57 -20.62
N TRP A 372 -15.02 0.05 -21.66
CA TRP A 372 -13.80 -0.74 -21.49
C TRP A 372 -12.76 -0.47 -22.57
N GLU A 373 -11.52 -0.76 -22.20
CA GLU A 373 -10.35 -0.84 -23.07
C GLU A 373 -9.51 -2.08 -22.68
N VAL A 374 -9.04 -2.83 -23.68
CA VAL A 374 -8.20 -4.02 -23.52
C VAL A 374 -6.85 -3.74 -24.18
N ASP A 375 -5.78 -3.83 -23.39
CA ASP A 375 -4.42 -3.85 -23.91
C ASP A 375 -3.93 -5.30 -24.01
N GLY A 376 -3.18 -5.61 -25.07
CA GLY A 376 -2.65 -6.94 -25.36
C GLY A 376 -3.05 -7.45 -26.75
N PRO A 377 -2.71 -8.72 -27.07
CA PRO A 377 -3.08 -9.33 -28.35
C PRO A 377 -4.60 -9.30 -28.60
N PRO A 378 -5.06 -9.18 -29.85
CA PRO A 378 -6.48 -9.20 -30.16
C PRO A 378 -7.13 -10.56 -29.81
N GLY A 379 -8.44 -10.56 -29.62
CA GLY A 379 -9.24 -11.79 -29.45
C GLY A 379 -9.61 -12.15 -28.01
N LEU A 380 -9.31 -11.30 -27.02
CA LEU A 380 -9.84 -11.46 -25.66
C LEU A 380 -11.34 -11.13 -25.63
N GLN A 381 -12.15 -12.05 -25.11
CA GLN A 381 -13.57 -11.85 -24.89
C GLN A 381 -13.84 -11.46 -23.43
N LEU A 382 -14.54 -10.36 -23.23
CA LEU A 382 -15.03 -9.91 -21.92
C LEU A 382 -16.45 -10.42 -21.68
N ARG A 383 -16.71 -10.94 -20.48
CA ARG A 383 -18.02 -11.43 -20.04
C ARG A 383 -18.30 -10.90 -18.64
N ALA A 384 -19.56 -10.78 -18.23
CA ALA A 384 -19.93 -10.35 -16.89
C ALA A 384 -20.99 -11.26 -16.27
N PRO A 385 -20.75 -12.59 -16.16
CA PRO A 385 -21.80 -13.57 -15.90
C PRO A 385 -22.53 -13.41 -14.56
N ARG A 386 -21.89 -12.76 -13.57
CA ARG A 386 -22.48 -12.46 -12.25
C ARG A 386 -23.27 -11.15 -12.20
N VAL A 387 -23.22 -10.36 -13.27
CA VAL A 387 -23.92 -9.07 -13.38
C VAL A 387 -24.94 -9.15 -14.51
N ASP A 388 -24.49 -9.39 -15.74
CA ASP A 388 -25.31 -9.56 -16.93
C ASP A 388 -24.79 -10.75 -17.75
N ALA A 389 -25.46 -11.90 -17.61
CA ALA A 389 -25.07 -13.14 -18.31
C ALA A 389 -25.17 -13.05 -19.84
N SER A 390 -25.90 -12.06 -20.37
CA SER A 390 -26.02 -11.83 -21.81
C SER A 390 -24.89 -10.96 -22.38
N PHE A 391 -24.13 -10.28 -21.52
CA PHE A 391 -23.05 -9.41 -21.94
C PHE A 391 -21.86 -10.20 -22.50
N VAL A 392 -21.44 -9.84 -23.72
CA VAL A 392 -20.22 -10.30 -24.38
C VAL A 392 -19.57 -9.13 -25.11
N GLY A 393 -18.36 -8.77 -24.72
CA GLY A 393 -17.53 -7.79 -25.42
C GLY A 393 -16.35 -8.47 -26.13
N SER A 394 -16.17 -8.24 -27.43
CA SER A 394 -15.06 -8.82 -28.22
C SER A 394 -14.09 -7.80 -28.79
N ASN A 395 -14.42 -6.51 -28.72
CA ASN A 395 -13.61 -5.43 -29.24
C ASN A 395 -12.60 -4.96 -28.19
N GLN A 396 -11.43 -4.50 -28.64
CA GLN A 396 -10.43 -3.89 -27.76
C GLN A 396 -10.95 -2.66 -27.02
N ARG A 397 -11.93 -1.95 -27.57
CA ARG A 397 -12.64 -0.85 -26.92
C ARG A 397 -14.13 -0.99 -27.15
N GLY A 398 -14.94 -0.56 -26.20
CA GLY A 398 -16.38 -0.51 -26.40
C GLY A 398 -17.14 0.04 -25.21
N GLU A 399 -18.45 0.11 -25.39
CA GLU A 399 -19.42 0.52 -24.39
C GLU A 399 -20.64 -0.41 -24.43
N ALA A 400 -21.25 -0.65 -23.27
CA ALA A 400 -22.47 -1.44 -23.14
C ALA A 400 -23.26 -1.03 -21.90
N LEU A 401 -24.58 -1.15 -21.95
CA LEU A 401 -25.44 -1.01 -20.77
C LEU A 401 -25.66 -2.38 -20.14
N LEU A 402 -25.08 -2.62 -18.97
CA LEU A 402 -25.23 -3.85 -18.20
C LEU A 402 -26.53 -3.82 -17.39
N ARG A 403 -27.26 -4.93 -17.45
CA ARG A 403 -28.43 -5.18 -16.60
C ARG A 403 -27.98 -5.69 -15.23
N VAL A 404 -27.77 -4.78 -14.30
CA VAL A 404 -27.42 -5.11 -12.91
C VAL A 404 -28.72 -5.52 -12.21
N GLY A 405 -29.13 -6.78 -12.34
CA GLY A 405 -30.32 -7.30 -11.65
C GLY A 405 -30.27 -7.03 -10.13
N ALA A 406 -31.45 -6.85 -9.53
CA ALA A 406 -31.64 -6.55 -8.10
C ALA A 406 -30.88 -7.53 -7.19
#